data_AF-A0AAV9MNI8-F1
#
_entry.id   AF-A0AAV9MNI8-F1
#
_cell.length_a   1.000
_cell.length_b   1.000
_cell.length_c   1.000
_cell.angle_alpha   90.00
_cell.angle_beta   90.00
_cell.angle_gamma   90.00
#
_symmetry.space_group_name_H-M   'P 1'
#
loop_
_entity.id
_entity.type
_entity.pdbx_description
1 polymer ?
#
loop_
_entity_poly.entity_id
_entity_poly.type
_entity_poly.pdbx_seq_one_letter_code
_entity_poly.pdbx_strand_id
1 'polypeptide(L)' 'MDVLQLVNTHINFLAFDSLTLKPIPHESTNFPHRGRHLLRAETMGIVVSRNFKPNRFIEFDIDNGTGCMPCILWTN' A
#
# COMPACT_ATOMS: atom_id res chain seq x y z
N MET A 1 -21.72 11.36 -10.96
CA MET A 1 -21.61 9.91 -10.74
C MET A 1 -20.92 9.74 -9.40
N ASP A 2 -21.65 9.28 -8.39
CA ASP A 2 -21.10 9.10 -7.05
C ASP A 2 -20.00 8.05 -7.09
N VAL A 3 -18.76 8.49 -6.85
CA VAL A 3 -17.63 7.58 -6.72
C VAL A 3 -17.80 6.85 -5.40
N LEU A 4 -18.04 5.54 -5.46
CA LEU A 4 -18.09 4.66 -4.29
C LEU A 4 -16.72 4.70 -3.60
N GLN A 5 -16.63 5.47 -2.51
CA GLN A 5 -15.51 5.41 -1.59
C GLN A 5 -15.59 4.08 -0.84
N LEU A 6 -14.61 3.20 -1.04
CA LEU A 6 -14.49 2.00 -0.21
C LEU A 6 -13.77 2.38 1.10
N VAL A 7 -14.49 3.09 1.95
CA VAL A 7 -14.09 3.26 3.35
C VAL A 7 -14.20 1.87 4.01
N ASN A 8 -13.12 1.39 4.62
CA ASN A 8 -13.02 0.08 5.29
C ASN A 8 -13.08 -1.20 4.43
N THR A 9 -12.84 -1.13 3.12
CA THR A 9 -12.66 -2.38 2.34
C THR A 9 -11.20 -2.67 2.08
N HIS A 10 -10.80 -3.88 2.44
CA HIS A 10 -9.47 -4.41 2.17
C HIS A 10 -9.49 -5.05 0.79
N ILE A 11 -8.65 -4.55 -0.11
CA ILE A 11 -8.38 -5.23 -1.38
C ILE A 11 -7.07 -6.01 -1.25
N ASN A 12 -7.03 -7.21 -1.82
CA ASN A 12 -5.79 -7.93 -2.03
C ASN A 12 -4.96 -7.15 -3.05
N PHE A 13 -3.89 -6.54 -2.55
CA PHE A 13 -3.10 -5.58 -3.31
C PHE A 13 -1.88 -6.26 -3.92
N LEU A 14 -1.79 -6.23 -5.25
CA LEU A 14 -0.67 -6.84 -5.97
C LEU A 14 0.48 -5.84 -6.08
N ALA A 15 1.72 -6.31 -6.04
CA ALA A 15 2.89 -5.43 -5.99
C ALA A 15 2.96 -4.50 -7.21
N PHE A 16 2.59 -5.00 -8.39
CA PHE A 16 2.52 -4.19 -9.60
C PHE A 16 1.41 -3.13 -9.59
N ASP A 17 0.37 -3.25 -8.76
CA ASP A 17 -0.61 -2.18 -8.59
C ASP A 17 0.05 -0.94 -8.00
N SER A 18 1.05 -1.07 -7.11
CA SER A 18 1.78 0.07 -6.52
C SER A 18 2.45 0.98 -7.55
N LEU A 19 2.91 0.40 -8.67
CA LEU A 19 3.58 1.13 -9.74
C LEU A 19 2.62 1.90 -10.63
N THR A 20 1.34 1.51 -10.64
CA THR A 20 0.31 2.09 -11.52
C THR A 20 -0.61 3.06 -10.79
N LEU A 21 -0.70 2.96 -9.46
CA LEU A 21 -1.46 3.90 -8.64
C LEU A 21 -0.81 5.28 -8.63
N LYS A 22 -1.54 6.28 -9.10
CA LYS A 22 -1.16 7.69 -9.00
C LYS A 22 -2.17 8.42 -8.10
N PRO A 23 -1.71 9.20 -7.12
CA PRO A 23 -2.62 9.96 -6.27
C PRO A 23 -3.38 10.99 -7.12
N ILE A 24 -4.58 11.35 -6.68
CA ILE A 24 -5.32 12.46 -7.28
C ILE A 24 -4.52 13.75 -7.02
N PRO A 25 -4.34 14.63 -8.02
CA PRO A 25 -3.74 15.94 -7.79
C PRO A 25 -4.51 16.67 -6.67
N HIS A 26 -3.81 17.15 -5.65
CA HIS A 26 -4.35 17.82 -4.46
C HIS A 26 -4.97 16.92 -3.36
N GLU A 27 -5.06 15.61 -3.56
CA GLU A 27 -5.48 14.65 -2.51
C GLU A 27 -4.48 13.49 -2.42
N SER A 28 -3.42 13.68 -1.63
CA SER A 28 -2.27 12.75 -1.55
C SER A 28 -2.61 11.36 -0.98
N THR A 29 -3.77 11.20 -0.36
CA THR A 29 -4.21 9.96 0.27
C THR A 29 -5.24 9.18 -0.56
N ASN A 30 -5.79 9.77 -1.62
CA ASN A 30 -6.80 9.14 -2.46
C ASN A 30 -6.19 8.61 -3.76
N PHE A 31 -6.22 7.30 -3.93
CA PHE A 31 -5.73 6.63 -5.14
C PHE A 31 -6.92 6.08 -5.95
N PRO A 32 -7.18 6.59 -7.16
CA PRO A 32 -8.23 6.06 -8.02
C PRO A 32 -7.76 4.75 -8.64
N HIS A 33 -8.54 3.69 -8.44
CA HIS A 33 -8.31 2.38 -9.04
C HIS A 33 -9.64 1.79 -9.51
N ARG A 34 -9.75 1.51 -10.82
CA ARG A 34 -10.94 0.89 -11.45
C ARG A 34 -12.28 1.56 -11.04
N GLY A 35 -12.30 2.89 -11.00
CA GLY A 35 -13.50 3.67 -10.64
C GLY A 35 -13.81 3.75 -9.14
N ARG A 36 -12.86 3.36 -8.27
CA ARG A 36 -12.98 3.37 -6.80
C ARG A 36 -11.81 4.12 -6.19
N HIS A 37 -11.98 4.66 -4.98
CA HIS A 37 -10.89 5.26 -4.22
C HIS A 37 -10.31 4.24 -3.23
N LEU A 38 -9.00 4.04 -3.30
CA LEU A 38 -8.25 3.19 -2.39
C LEU A 38 -7.59 4.05 -1.31
N LEU A 39 -7.91 3.71 -0.06
CA LEU A 39 -7.36 4.33 1.15
C LEU A 39 -6.54 3.33 1.98
N ARG A 40 -6.91 2.05 1.90
CA ARG A 40 -6.30 0.95 2.65
C ARG A 40 -6.09 -0.24 1.73
N ALA A 41 -4.96 -0.90 1.92
CA ALA A 41 -4.57 -2.10 1.19
C ALA A 41 -4.16 -3.18 2.17
N GLU A 42 -4.32 -4.44 1.77
CA GLU A 42 -3.83 -5.60 2.49
C GLU A 42 -3.01 -6.47 1.54
N THR A 43 -1.91 -7.00 2.04
CA THR A 43 -1.03 -7.91 1.29
C THR A 43 -0.41 -8.92 2.26
N MET A 44 -0.08 -10.09 1.74
CA MET A 44 0.59 -11.17 2.47
C MET A 44 1.74 -11.67 1.62
N GLY A 45 2.91 -11.86 2.23
CA GLY A 45 4.10 -12.35 1.54
C GLY A 45 5.25 -12.61 2.49
N ILE A 46 6.41 -12.89 1.91
CA ILE A 46 7.66 -13.18 2.62
C ILE A 46 8.44 -11.88 2.80
N VAL A 47 8.95 -11.63 4.00
CA VAL A 47 9.85 -10.50 4.25
C VAL A 47 11.22 -10.83 3.66
N VAL A 48 11.64 -10.09 2.64
CA VAL A 48 12.88 -10.33 1.89
C VAL A 48 14.01 -9.35 2.24
N SER A 49 13.67 -8.19 2.83
CA SER A 49 14.63 -7.23 3.35
C SER A 49 14.13 -6.66 4.68
N ARG A 50 15.05 -6.22 5.54
CA ARG A 50 14.71 -5.58 6.82
C ARG A 50 15.79 -4.60 7.24
N ASN A 51 15.37 -3.38 7.54
CA ASN A 51 16.21 -2.28 7.99
C ASN A 51 15.58 -1.64 9.23
N PHE A 52 16.19 -1.84 10.39
CA PHE A 52 15.70 -1.25 11.63
C PHE A 52 16.20 0.18 11.79
N LYS A 53 15.27 1.13 12.00
CA LYS A 53 15.56 2.51 12.38
C LYS A 53 15.18 2.69 13.86
N PRO A 54 16.16 2.67 14.79
CA PRO A 54 15.89 2.79 16.21
C PRO A 54 15.01 3.99 16.56
N ASN A 55 14.05 3.79 17.47
CA ASN A 55 13.10 4.80 17.96
C ASN A 55 12.26 5.48 16.86
N ARG A 56 12.10 4.81 15.71
CA ARG A 56 11.33 5.34 14.57
C ARG A 56 10.45 4.25 13.95
N PHE A 57 11.04 3.36 13.17
CA PHE A 57 10.32 2.38 12.38
C PHE A 57 11.22 1.23 11.90
N ILE A 58 10.60 0.16 11.41
CA ILE A 58 11.25 -0.88 10.62
C ILE A 58 10.83 -0.66 9.16
N GLU A 59 11.80 -0.52 8.27
CA GLU A 59 11.61 -0.57 6.82
C GLU A 59 11.87 -2.01 6.36
N PHE A 60 11.00 -2.56 5.53
CA PHE A 60 11.10 -3.94 5.06
C PHE A 60 10.39 -4.11 3.73
N ASP A 61 10.87 -5.02 2.90
CA ASP A 61 10.20 -5.39 1.64
C ASP A 61 9.44 -6.71 1.80
N ILE A 62 8.21 -6.75 1.28
CA ILE A 62 7.40 -7.96 1.18
C ILE A 62 7.40 -8.45 -0.26
N ASP A 63 7.83 -9.69 -0.50
CA ASP A 63 7.60 -10.41 -1.76
C ASP A 63 6.34 -11.28 -1.62
N ASN A 64 5.31 -10.99 -2.41
CA ASN A 64 4.06 -11.76 -2.45
C ASN A 64 3.91 -12.61 -3.72
N GLY A 65 5.00 -12.87 -4.44
CA GLY A 65 5.02 -13.60 -5.71
C GLY A 65 4.61 -12.76 -6.92
N THR A 66 4.21 -11.50 -6.70
CA THR A 66 3.90 -10.53 -7.75
C THR A 66 4.94 -9.41 -7.89
N GLY A 67 5.90 -9.37 -6.98
CA GLY A 67 6.94 -8.37 -6.86
C GLY A 67 7.19 -7.99 -5.40
N CYS A 68 8.24 -7.19 -5.17
CA CYS A 68 8.59 -6.71 -3.85
C CYS A 68 7.94 -5.35 -3.56
N MET A 69 7.28 -5.23 -2.41
CA MET A 69 6.63 -4.00 -1.95
C MET A 69 7.35 -3.41 -0.73
N PRO A 70 7.82 -2.15 -0.79
CA PRO A 70 8.39 -1.49 0.37
C PRO A 70 7.31 -1.16 1.40
N CYS A 71 7.59 -1.52 2.64
CA CYS A 71 6.69 -1.37 3.78
C CYS A 71 7.40 -0.70 4.96
N ILE A 72 6.65 0.09 5.72
CA ILE A 72 7.12 0.75 6.95
C ILE A 72 6.23 0.31 8.11
N LEU A 73 6.84 -0.23 9.16
CA LEU A 73 6.20 -0.52 10.44
C LEU A 73 6.70 0.46 11.49
N TRP A 74 5.83 1.37 11.93
CA TRP A 74 6.10 2.30 13.03
C TRP A 74 6.16 1.53 14.36
N THR A 75 7.24 1.69 15.13
CA THR A 75 7.55 0.87 16.31
C THR A 75 7.21 1.58 17.64
N ASN A 76 6.10 2.32 17.66
CA ASN A 76 5.59 3.13 18.79
C ASN A 76 6.12 2.74 20.17
#